data_AF-A0AAE1S7V2-F1
#
_entry.id   AF-A0AAE1S7V2-F1
#
_cell.length_a   1.000
_cell.length_b   1.000
_cell.length_c   1.000
_cell.angle_alpha   90.00
_cell.angle_beta   90.00
_cell.angle_gamma   90.00
#
_symmetry.space_group_name_H-M   'P 1'
#
loop_
_entity.id
_entity.type
_entity.pdbx_description
1 polymer ?
#
loop_
_entity_poly.entity_id
_entity_poly.type
_entity_poly.pdbx_seq_one_letter_code
_entity_poly.pdbx_strand_id
1 'polypeptide(L)'
;MFDFVLASEGCAIAFRYISIRSQRWATPWNVVIFEIMMTFSLVYTIYTTTIDPKKGNTEVIAPIAIGFIVGANTLTAGGLYGVVMNPAMAFGQTVDSLKWESHWIYWLGPFVGATIAALVYETIFLDSQNTYEQLPSEVVEKEYLKEYLIKVEKTHVISITP
;
A
#
# COMPACT_ATOMS: atom_id res chain seq x y z
N MET A 1 8.12 -28.56 8.36
CA MET A 1 9.39 -28.66 7.59
C MET A 1 9.63 -27.41 6.75
N PHE A 2 8.59 -26.78 6.18
CA PHE A 2 8.70 -25.48 5.49
C PHE A 2 8.99 -24.29 6.42
N ASP A 3 8.54 -24.33 7.68
CA ASP A 3 8.82 -23.23 8.65
C ASP A 3 10.29 -23.17 9.10
N PHE A 4 11.01 -24.31 9.12
CA PHE A 4 12.41 -24.34 9.54
C PHE A 4 13.36 -23.87 8.43
N VAL A 5 13.00 -24.08 7.16
CA VAL A 5 13.75 -23.55 6.01
C VAL A 5 13.54 -22.04 5.91
N LEU A 6 12.33 -21.52 6.13
CA LEU A 6 12.07 -20.07 6.15
C LEU A 6 12.66 -19.36 7.38
N ALA A 7 12.75 -20.01 8.55
CA ALA A 7 13.42 -19.42 9.72
C ALA A 7 14.95 -19.45 9.58
N SER A 8 15.51 -20.53 9.03
CA SER A 8 16.95 -20.68 8.74
C SER A 8 17.41 -19.71 7.65
N GLU A 9 16.66 -19.63 6.55
CA GLU A 9 16.98 -18.71 5.46
C GLU A 9 16.51 -17.28 5.74
N GLY A 10 15.44 -17.07 6.51
CA GLY A 10 15.00 -15.74 6.95
C GLY A 10 16.02 -15.06 7.85
N CYS A 11 16.65 -15.83 8.75
CA CYS A 11 17.76 -15.36 9.57
C CYS A 11 19.03 -15.11 8.72
N ALA A 12 19.29 -15.97 7.72
CA ALA A 12 20.40 -15.80 6.79
C ALA A 12 20.21 -14.62 5.82
N ILE A 13 18.98 -14.34 5.39
CA ILE A 13 18.59 -13.18 4.57
C ILE A 13 18.77 -11.90 5.38
N ALA A 14 18.34 -11.88 6.65
CA ALA A 14 18.58 -10.76 7.57
C ALA A 14 20.09 -10.50 7.79
N PHE A 15 20.91 -11.56 7.88
CA PHE A 15 22.37 -11.44 7.96
C PHE A 15 23.02 -10.94 6.65
N ARG A 16 22.47 -11.33 5.49
CA ARG A 16 22.97 -10.93 4.16
C ARG A 16 22.56 -9.51 3.77
N TYR A 17 21.53 -9.00 4.43
CA TYR A 17 20.95 -7.68 4.29
C TYR A 17 21.85 -6.51 4.71
N ILE A 18 22.53 -6.70 5.83
CA ILE A 18 23.34 -5.67 6.48
C ILE A 18 24.81 -5.74 6.05
N SER A 19 25.20 -6.83 5.38
CA SER A 19 26.55 -6.98 4.84
C SER A 19 26.55 -6.62 3.35
N ILE A 20 26.49 -5.33 3.02
CA ILE A 20 26.80 -4.83 1.67
C ILE A 20 28.18 -5.32 1.23
N ARG A 21 29.12 -5.54 2.17
CA ARG A 21 30.42 -6.18 1.88
C ARG A 21 30.35 -7.63 1.41
N SER A 22 29.28 -8.37 1.70
CA SER A 22 29.14 -9.77 1.27
C SER A 22 28.57 -9.90 -0.14
N GLN A 23 27.87 -8.90 -0.66
CA GLN A 23 27.38 -8.88 -2.04
C GLN A 23 28.46 -8.24 -2.92
N ARG A 24 29.45 -9.05 -3.33
CA ARG A 24 30.65 -8.61 -4.07
C ARG A 24 30.39 -7.91 -5.43
N TRP A 25 29.13 -7.79 -5.84
CA TRP A 25 28.68 -7.32 -7.15
C TRP A 25 27.55 -6.27 -7.09
N ALA A 26 27.02 -5.96 -5.90
CA ALA A 26 25.94 -4.96 -5.77
C ALA A 26 26.53 -3.63 -5.27
N THR A 27 26.54 -2.61 -6.13
CA THR A 27 26.89 -1.24 -5.72
C THR A 27 25.76 -0.63 -4.89
N PRO A 28 26.04 0.29 -3.95
CA PRO A 28 25.00 0.98 -3.17
C PRO A 28 23.93 1.64 -4.05
N TRP A 29 24.34 2.19 -5.19
CA TRP A 29 23.45 2.81 -6.18
C TRP A 29 22.48 1.81 -6.82
N ASN A 30 22.91 0.58 -7.09
CA ASN A 30 22.01 -0.44 -7.62
C ASN A 30 20.92 -0.78 -6.59
N VAL A 31 21.29 -0.88 -5.31
CA VAL A 31 20.34 -1.15 -4.22
C VAL A 31 19.27 -0.06 -4.13
N VAL A 32 19.67 1.22 -4.25
CA VAL A 32 18.73 2.35 -4.28
C VAL A 32 17.72 2.19 -5.42
N ILE A 33 18.18 1.86 -6.62
CA ILE A 33 17.31 1.71 -7.80
C ILE A 33 16.29 0.58 -7.60
N PHE A 34 16.74 -0.57 -7.10
CA PHE A 34 15.84 -1.70 -6.84
C PHE A 34 14.86 -1.40 -5.71
N GLU A 35 15.28 -0.68 -4.66
CA GLU A 35 14.36 -0.21 -3.62
C GLU A 35 13.26 0.69 -4.18
N ILE A 36 13.63 1.65 -5.04
CA ILE A 36 12.68 2.54 -5.69
C ILE A 36 11.68 1.75 -6.54
N MET A 37 12.16 0.82 -7.39
CA MET A 37 11.31 0.04 -8.28
C MET A 37 10.33 -0.89 -7.54
N MET A 38 10.82 -1.56 -6.49
CA MET A 38 10.02 -2.50 -5.72
C MET A 38 9.02 -1.77 -4.82
N THR A 39 9.43 -0.65 -4.20
CA THR A 39 8.52 0.20 -3.43
C THR A 39 7.47 0.85 -4.32
N PHE A 40 7.84 1.32 -5.51
CA PHE A 40 6.90 1.82 -6.52
C PHE A 40 5.83 0.76 -6.84
N SER A 41 6.25 -0.48 -7.13
CA SER A 41 5.32 -1.57 -7.49
C SER A 41 4.36 -1.91 -6.34
N LEU A 42 4.86 -1.89 -5.10
CA LEU A 42 4.07 -2.09 -3.89
C LEU A 42 3.03 -0.98 -3.72
N VAL A 43 3.48 0.28 -3.72
CA VAL A 43 2.62 1.44 -3.48
C VAL A 43 1.60 1.60 -4.60
N TYR A 44 1.99 1.38 -5.85
CA TYR A 44 1.07 1.35 -6.99
C TYR A 44 -0.01 0.26 -6.85
N THR A 45 0.38 -0.93 -6.39
CA THR A 45 -0.59 -2.00 -6.10
C THR A 45 -1.56 -1.60 -4.99
N ILE A 46 -1.09 -0.91 -3.95
CA ILE A 46 -1.97 -0.37 -2.89
C ILE A 46 -2.94 0.64 -3.50
N TYR A 47 -2.46 1.69 -4.17
CA TYR A 47 -3.31 2.70 -4.78
C TYR A 47 -4.36 2.10 -5.71
N THR A 48 -3.94 1.20 -6.59
CA THR A 48 -4.90 0.53 -7.47
C THR A 48 -5.88 -0.30 -6.66
N THR A 49 -5.47 -1.09 -5.65
CA THR A 49 -6.34 -2.01 -4.89
C THR A 49 -7.24 -1.37 -3.84
N THR A 50 -6.86 -0.24 -3.26
CA THR A 50 -7.58 0.36 -2.13
C THR A 50 -8.25 1.69 -2.45
N ILE A 51 -7.80 2.42 -3.48
CA ILE A 51 -8.24 3.81 -3.73
C ILE A 51 -9.12 3.94 -4.97
N ASP A 52 -9.08 3.01 -5.93
CA ASP A 52 -9.90 3.11 -7.14
C ASP A 52 -11.39 2.83 -6.85
N PRO A 53 -12.30 3.82 -6.95
CA PRO A 53 -13.73 3.64 -6.63
C PRO A 53 -14.49 2.81 -7.67
N LYS A 54 -13.88 2.45 -8.82
CA LYS A 54 -14.47 1.49 -9.79
C LYS A 54 -14.30 0.03 -9.36
N LYS A 55 -13.69 -0.20 -8.21
CA LYS A 55 -13.51 -1.52 -7.61
C LYS A 55 -14.75 -1.93 -6.84
N GLY A 56 -15.52 -2.86 -7.39
CA GLY A 56 -16.58 -3.55 -6.64
C GLY A 56 -16.01 -4.40 -5.50
N ASN A 57 -16.42 -5.67 -5.37
CA ASN A 57 -15.98 -6.60 -4.30
C ASN A 57 -14.46 -6.88 -4.18
N THR A 58 -13.59 -6.16 -4.89
CA THR A 58 -12.13 -6.36 -4.85
C THR A 58 -11.45 -5.82 -3.58
N GLU A 59 -12.16 -5.10 -2.70
CA GLU A 59 -11.65 -4.74 -1.36
C GLU A 59 -11.24 -5.97 -0.55
N VAL A 60 -11.96 -7.09 -0.71
CA VAL A 60 -11.67 -8.36 -0.04
C VAL A 60 -10.36 -8.99 -0.55
N ILE A 61 -9.98 -8.71 -1.81
CA ILE A 61 -8.79 -9.28 -2.46
C ILE A 61 -7.55 -8.40 -2.24
N ALA A 62 -7.73 -7.12 -1.87
CA ALA A 62 -6.65 -6.17 -1.65
C ALA A 62 -5.52 -6.71 -0.73
N PRO A 63 -5.78 -7.25 0.48
CA PRO A 63 -4.69 -7.75 1.33
C PRO A 63 -3.94 -8.95 0.73
N ILE A 64 -4.63 -9.80 -0.04
CA ILE A 64 -4.01 -10.94 -0.72
C ILE A 64 -3.10 -10.45 -1.85
N ALA A 65 -3.55 -9.47 -2.63
CA ALA A 65 -2.76 -8.88 -3.70
C ALA A 65 -1.51 -8.16 -3.16
N ILE A 66 -1.66 -7.40 -2.06
CA ILE A 66 -0.55 -6.73 -1.38
C ILE A 66 0.46 -7.76 -0.84
N GLY A 67 -0.01 -8.83 -0.19
CA GLY A 67 0.87 -9.90 0.28
C GLY A 67 1.63 -10.59 -0.86
N PHE A 68 0.95 -10.82 -1.98
CA PHE A 68 1.56 -11.46 -3.16
C PHE A 68 2.65 -10.59 -3.80
N ILE A 69 2.41 -9.28 -3.96
CA ILE A 69 3.42 -8.39 -4.57
C ILE A 69 4.63 -8.21 -3.65
N VAL A 70 4.44 -8.12 -2.33
CA VAL A 70 5.56 -8.09 -1.37
C VAL A 70 6.39 -9.37 -1.46
N GLY A 71 5.73 -10.53 -1.52
CA GLY A 71 6.38 -11.83 -1.69
C GLY A 71 7.18 -11.92 -3.00
N ALA A 72 6.56 -11.54 -4.12
CA ALA A 72 7.21 -11.55 -5.44
C ALA A 72 8.43 -10.61 -5.50
N ASN A 73 8.31 -9.41 -4.94
CA ASN A 73 9.41 -8.44 -4.88
C ASN A 73 10.55 -8.95 -3.99
N THR A 74 10.23 -9.59 -2.86
CA THR A 74 11.23 -10.16 -1.93
C THR A 74 11.97 -11.34 -2.56
N LEU A 75 11.28 -12.20 -3.31
CA LEU A 75 11.91 -13.30 -4.05
C LEU A 75 12.84 -12.78 -5.16
N THR A 76 12.48 -11.67 -5.80
CA THR A 76 13.25 -11.09 -6.90
C THR A 76 14.47 -10.32 -6.41
N ALA A 77 14.29 -9.41 -5.46
CA ALA A 77 15.34 -8.47 -5.04
C ALA A 77 15.78 -8.62 -3.57
N GLY A 78 15.02 -9.32 -2.73
CA GLY A 78 15.36 -9.50 -1.31
C GLY A 78 16.67 -10.26 -1.11
N GLY A 79 16.84 -11.40 -1.79
CA GLY A 79 18.08 -12.20 -1.68
C GLY A 79 19.26 -11.67 -2.49
N LEU A 80 18.98 -10.93 -3.58
CA LEU A 80 20.00 -10.41 -4.49
C LEU A 80 20.57 -9.06 -4.03
N TYR A 81 19.70 -8.13 -3.65
CA TYR A 81 20.06 -6.74 -3.36
C TYR A 81 19.77 -6.29 -1.92
N GLY A 82 19.12 -7.13 -1.11
CA GLY A 82 18.76 -6.77 0.27
C GLY A 82 17.74 -5.63 0.31
N VAL A 83 16.66 -5.74 -0.46
CA VAL A 83 15.60 -4.73 -0.64
C VAL A 83 14.40 -5.02 0.27
N VAL A 84 13.95 -4.01 1.03
CA VAL A 84 13.06 -4.09 2.21
C VAL A 84 11.69 -3.55 1.87
N MET A 85 11.67 -2.46 1.10
CA MET A 85 10.50 -1.67 0.79
C MET A 85 9.86 -1.05 2.05
N ASN A 86 10.53 -1.11 3.21
CA ASN A 86 10.02 -0.64 4.49
C ASN A 86 11.16 -0.14 5.42
N PRO A 87 11.31 1.18 5.62
CA PRO A 87 12.36 1.75 6.46
C PRO A 87 12.28 1.31 7.93
N ALA A 88 11.07 1.07 8.47
CA ALA A 88 10.91 0.65 9.87
C ALA A 88 11.41 -0.80 10.08
N MET A 89 11.16 -1.68 9.11
CA MET A 89 11.71 -3.04 9.14
C MET A 89 13.23 -3.02 9.01
N ALA A 90 13.77 -2.21 8.09
CA ALA A 90 15.21 -2.03 7.91
C ALA A 90 15.87 -1.50 9.19
N PHE A 91 15.21 -0.57 9.88
CA PHE A 91 15.68 0.01 11.13
C PHE A 91 15.78 -1.05 12.24
N GLY A 92 14.74 -1.89 12.41
CA GLY A 92 14.77 -2.97 13.39
C GLY A 92 15.95 -3.93 13.20
N GLN A 93 16.22 -4.31 11.95
CA GLN A 93 17.36 -5.18 11.61
C GLN A 93 18.71 -4.48 11.83
N THR A 94 18.78 -3.18 11.55
CA THR A 94 19.99 -2.36 11.73
C THR A 94 20.35 -2.21 13.22
N VAL A 95 19.34 -2.05 14.07
CA VAL A 95 19.50 -1.98 15.53
C VAL A 95 19.99 -3.30 16.10
N ASP A 96 19.41 -4.43 15.67
CA ASP A 96 19.81 -5.78 16.10
C ASP A 96 21.26 -6.11 15.70
N SER A 97 21.64 -5.74 14.47
CA SER A 97 22.98 -6.01 13.94
C SER A 97 24.04 -4.96 14.28
N LEU A 98 23.65 -3.83 14.88
CA LEU A 98 24.49 -2.67 15.23
C LEU A 98 25.34 -2.11 14.07
N LYS A 99 24.87 -2.26 12.82
CA LYS A 99 25.60 -1.87 11.61
C LYS A 99 24.82 -0.84 10.81
N TRP A 100 25.22 0.42 10.94
CA TRP A 100 24.54 1.56 10.32
C TRP A 100 25.03 1.91 8.91
N GLU A 101 25.89 1.07 8.33
CA GLU A 101 26.48 1.34 7.02
C GLU A 101 25.39 1.41 5.94
N SER A 102 25.36 2.51 5.19
CA SER A 102 24.42 2.75 4.08
C SER A 102 22.92 2.67 4.42
N HIS A 103 22.55 2.78 5.70
CA HIS A 103 21.15 2.71 6.14
C HIS A 103 20.26 3.80 5.52
N TRP A 104 20.85 4.93 5.13
CA TRP A 104 20.16 6.04 4.46
C TRP A 104 19.45 5.61 3.15
N ILE A 105 19.93 4.56 2.48
CA ILE A 105 19.34 4.03 1.24
C ILE A 105 17.91 3.54 1.48
N TYR A 106 17.65 2.93 2.64
CA TYR A 106 16.34 2.39 3.00
C TYR A 106 15.33 3.46 3.42
N TRP A 107 15.78 4.70 3.61
CA TRP A 107 14.90 5.85 3.75
C TRP A 107 14.66 6.50 2.40
N LEU A 108 15.74 6.82 1.68
CA LEU A 108 15.64 7.53 0.40
C LEU A 108 14.89 6.72 -0.65
N GLY A 109 15.22 5.43 -0.82
CA GLY A 109 14.64 4.57 -1.84
C GLY A 109 13.12 4.46 -1.73
N PRO A 110 12.59 4.03 -0.56
CA PRO A 110 11.15 3.93 -0.37
C PRO A 110 10.41 5.27 -0.49
N PHE A 111 10.96 6.38 0.03
CA PHE A 111 10.30 7.68 -0.11
C PHE A 111 10.22 8.14 -1.56
N VAL A 112 11.30 7.99 -2.32
CA VAL A 112 11.32 8.35 -3.75
C VAL A 112 10.36 7.45 -4.54
N GLY A 113 10.41 6.13 -4.32
CA GLY A 113 9.51 5.18 -4.98
C GLY A 113 8.04 5.43 -4.67
N ALA A 114 7.70 5.70 -3.41
CA ALA A 114 6.34 6.01 -2.98
C ALA A 114 5.83 7.33 -3.56
N THR A 115 6.68 8.37 -3.60
CA THR A 115 6.33 9.67 -4.18
C THR A 115 6.05 9.54 -5.67
N ILE A 116 6.90 8.81 -6.41
CA ILE A 116 6.68 8.57 -7.84
C ILE A 116 5.39 7.77 -8.06
N ALA A 117 5.12 6.75 -7.27
CA ALA A 117 3.89 5.96 -7.38
C ALA A 117 2.63 6.81 -7.14
N ALA A 118 2.66 7.67 -6.12
CA ALA A 118 1.57 8.59 -5.82
C ALA A 118 1.34 9.58 -6.97
N LEU A 119 2.40 10.21 -7.49
CA LEU A 119 2.31 11.15 -8.61
C LEU A 119 1.79 10.49 -9.89
N VAL A 120 2.26 9.28 -10.20
CA VAL A 120 1.81 8.52 -11.38
C VAL A 120 0.33 8.17 -11.24
N TYR A 121 -0.12 7.77 -10.04
CA TYR A 121 -1.53 7.48 -9.80
C TYR A 121 -2.39 8.75 -9.89
N GLU A 122 -1.94 9.86 -9.30
CA GLU A 122 -2.66 11.13 -9.34
C GLU A 122 -2.79 11.68 -10.77
N THR A 123 -1.69 11.72 -11.52
CA THR A 123 -1.68 12.26 -12.89
C THR A 123 -2.45 11.42 -13.89
N ILE A 124 -2.47 10.09 -13.75
CA ILE A 124 -3.11 9.19 -14.72
C ILE A 124 -4.54 8.84 -14.32
N PHE A 125 -4.82 8.66 -13.02
CA PHE A 125 -6.11 8.18 -12.52
C PHE A 125 -6.94 9.25 -11.81
N LEU A 126 -6.35 10.20 -11.07
CA LEU A 126 -7.15 11.21 -10.36
C LEU A 126 -7.66 12.34 -11.26
N ASP A 127 -6.96 12.68 -12.34
CA ASP A 127 -7.49 13.61 -13.36
C ASP A 127 -8.80 13.08 -14.00
N SER A 128 -8.93 11.75 -14.08
CA SER A 128 -10.16 11.07 -14.51
C SER A 128 -11.26 11.06 -13.44
N GLN A 129 -10.91 11.18 -12.15
CA GLN A 129 -11.83 11.01 -11.00
C GLN A 129 -12.47 12.30 -10.49
N ASN A 130 -12.02 13.48 -10.92
CA ASN A 130 -12.67 14.77 -10.57
C ASN A 130 -14.10 14.94 -11.12
N THR A 131 -14.70 13.88 -11.68
CA THR A 131 -16.03 13.89 -12.30
C THR A 131 -17.10 13.14 -11.49
N TYR A 132 -16.78 12.45 -10.38
CA TYR A 132 -17.74 11.53 -9.74
C TYR A 132 -18.07 11.90 -8.28
N GLU A 133 -19.36 12.04 -8.00
CA GLU A 133 -20.02 12.30 -6.70
C GLU A 133 -20.27 13.77 -6.26
N GLN A 134 -20.48 14.70 -7.19
CA GLN A 134 -21.49 15.73 -6.91
C GLN A 134 -22.86 15.10 -7.15
N LEU A 135 -23.49 14.56 -6.10
CA LEU A 135 -24.91 14.23 -6.17
C LEU A 135 -25.66 15.51 -6.60
N PRO A 136 -26.51 15.46 -7.64
CA PRO A 136 -27.34 16.60 -8.00
C PRO A 136 -28.12 16.96 -6.74
N SER A 137 -27.99 18.19 -6.25
CA SER A 137 -28.69 18.66 -5.05
C SER A 137 -30.19 18.37 -5.11
N GLU A 138 -30.74 18.35 -6.32
CA GLU A 138 -32.13 18.00 -6.62
C GLU A 138 -32.50 16.53 -6.28
N VAL A 139 -31.59 15.57 -6.43
CA VAL A 139 -31.82 14.15 -6.07
C VAL A 139 -31.79 13.99 -4.55
N VAL A 140 -30.85 14.65 -3.88
CA VAL A 140 -30.76 14.66 -2.41
C VAL A 140 -32.00 15.32 -1.80
N GLU A 141 -32.45 16.43 -2.36
CA GLU A 141 -33.64 17.14 -1.89
C GLU A 141 -34.92 16.29 -2.01
N LYS A 142 -35.11 15.58 -3.13
CA LYS A 142 -36.28 14.70 -3.33
C LYS A 142 -36.29 13.51 -2.36
N GLU A 143 -35.13 12.92 -2.07
CA GLU A 143 -35.05 11.78 -1.15
C GLU A 143 -35.29 12.23 0.30
N TYR A 144 -34.74 13.39 0.70
CA TYR A 144 -35.02 14.02 2.00
C TYR A 144 -36.50 14.38 2.17
N LEU A 145 -37.13 14.95 1.14
CA LEU A 145 -38.55 15.31 1.20
C LEU A 145 -39.45 14.08 1.29
N LYS A 146 -39.12 12.99 0.60
CA LYS A 146 -39.85 11.71 0.76
C LYS A 146 -39.79 11.20 2.19
N GLU A 147 -38.60 11.18 2.80
CA GLU A 147 -38.42 10.69 4.16
C GLU A 147 -39.15 11.57 5.18
N TYR A 148 -39.14 12.90 4.97
CA TYR A 148 -39.90 13.85 5.79
C TYR A 148 -41.41 13.66 5.65
N LEU A 149 -41.93 13.49 4.42
CA LEU A 149 -43.36 13.28 4.17
C LEU A 149 -43.87 11.97 4.80
N ILE A 150 -43.10 10.88 4.70
CA ILE A 150 -43.42 9.60 5.35
C ILE A 150 -43.50 9.75 6.87
N LYS A 151 -42.60 10.56 7.46
CA LYS A 151 -42.58 10.82 8.89
C LYS A 151 -43.79 11.63 9.34
N VAL A 152 -44.16 12.68 8.59
CA VAL A 152 -45.34 13.50 8.87
C VAL A 152 -46.63 12.70 8.72
N GLU A 153 -46.75 11.89 7.67
CA GLU A 153 -47.94 11.07 7.42
C GLU A 153 -48.13 10.02 8.53
N LYS A 154 -47.05 9.36 8.98
CA LYS A 154 -47.12 8.46 10.14
C LYS A 154 -47.51 9.18 11.44
N THR A 155 -47.02 10.40 11.68
CA THR A 155 -47.39 11.17 12.88
C THR A 155 -48.84 11.63 12.85
N HIS A 156 -49.39 11.98 11.68
CA HIS A 156 -50.80 12.35 11.56
C HIS A 156 -51.74 11.16 11.77
N VAL A 157 -51.42 9.97 11.23
CA VAL A 157 -52.24 8.76 11.39
C VAL A 157 -52.36 8.31 12.87
N ILE A 158 -51.34 8.57 13.71
CA ILE A 158 -51.37 8.21 15.14
C ILE A 158 -52.26 9.15 15.98
N SER A 159 -52.66 10.32 15.46
CA SER A 159 -53.49 11.30 16.18
C SER A 159 -55.01 11.19 15.92
N ILE A 160 -55.45 10.30 15.01
CA ILE A 160 -56.86 10.19 14.57
C ILE A 160 -57.52 8.86 15.01
N THR A 161 -56.88 8.07 15.87
CA THR A 161 -57.53 6.91 16.53
C THR A 161 -57.93 7.29 17.96
N PRO A 162 -59.24 7.43 18.26
CA PRO A 162 -59.74 7.55 19.63
C PRO A 162 -59.61 6.24 20.42
#